data_AF-A0A5E4M6W6-F1
#
_entry.id   AF-A0A5E4M6W6-F1
#
_cell.length_a   1.000
_cell.length_b   1.000
_cell.length_c   1.000
_cell.angle_alpha   90.00
_cell.angle_beta   90.00
_cell.angle_gamma   90.00
#
_symmetry.space_group_name_H-M   'P 1'
#
loop_
_entity.id
_entity.type
_entity.pdbx_description
1 polymer ?
#
loop_
_entity_poly.entity_id
_entity_poly.type
_entity_poly.pdbx_seq_one_letter_code
_entity_poly.pdbx_strand_id
1 'polypeptide(L)'
;MTDGYKPYTPGWNDPPSYSFEDTLNAQQGNRPKIFDRIPARVLANGQIPESKTEKYQIPLYDNVSSNENNNDVSAISTSNLCDFTEEERLSYVMESLSVSIQKSTLPESKKLDITKRLSRLEISWKDNQFTDIIQQKTIALVKAIETNNYTEANKLQMSLMVDHTRQCNSWIPAIRQLINQHT
;
A
#
# COMPACT_ATOMS: atom_id res chain seq x y z
N MET A 1 45.71 -27.96 -27.53
CA MET A 1 44.57 -27.20 -26.97
C MET A 1 44.42 -27.56 -25.50
N THR A 2 44.70 -26.62 -24.60
CA THR A 2 44.44 -26.77 -23.16
C THR A 2 43.42 -25.71 -22.79
N ASP A 3 42.14 -26.07 -22.88
CA ASP A 3 41.06 -25.19 -22.44
C ASP A 3 41.11 -25.06 -20.92
N GLY A 4 41.47 -23.86 -20.46
CA GLY A 4 41.49 -23.51 -19.05
C GLY A 4 40.07 -23.46 -18.49
N TYR A 5 39.82 -24.27 -17.46
CA TYR A 5 38.62 -24.13 -16.64
C TYR A 5 38.56 -22.70 -16.08
N LYS A 6 37.56 -21.94 -16.51
CA LYS A 6 37.21 -20.67 -15.87
C LYS A 6 36.67 -20.99 -14.47
N PRO A 7 37.17 -20.33 -13.40
CA PRO A 7 36.62 -20.51 -12.07
C PRO A 7 35.15 -20.07 -12.07
N TYR A 8 34.27 -20.95 -11.58
CA TYR A 8 32.87 -20.62 -11.35
C TYR A 8 32.81 -19.48 -10.33
N THR A 9 32.47 -18.27 -10.78
CA THR A 9 32.16 -17.14 -9.92
C THR A 9 30.65 -17.13 -9.73
N PRO A 10 30.12 -17.48 -8.54
CA PRO A 10 28.70 -17.38 -8.29
C PRO A 10 28.22 -15.96 -8.60
N GLY A 11 27.23 -15.85 -9.48
CA GLY A 11 26.66 -14.56 -9.84
C GLY A 11 25.92 -13.95 -8.66
N TRP A 12 25.70 -12.63 -8.68
CA TRP A 12 24.88 -11.95 -7.67
C TRP A 12 23.42 -12.46 -7.63
N ASN A 13 23.00 -13.23 -8.63
CA ASN A 13 21.69 -13.85 -8.74
C ASN A 13 21.69 -15.37 -8.53
N ASP A 14 22.80 -15.96 -8.08
CA ASP A 14 22.81 -17.37 -7.69
C ASP A 14 22.18 -17.51 -6.31
N PRO A 15 21.18 -18.38 -6.13
CA PRO A 15 20.58 -18.61 -4.83
C PRO A 15 21.63 -19.22 -3.88
N PRO A 16 21.56 -18.91 -2.58
CA PRO A 16 22.43 -19.53 -1.58
C PRO A 16 22.34 -21.06 -1.67
N SER A 17 23.48 -21.74 -1.72
CA SER A 17 23.55 -23.20 -1.70
C SER A 17 23.29 -23.70 -0.28
N TYR A 18 22.02 -23.96 0.05
CA TYR A 18 21.70 -24.68 1.28
C TYR A 18 21.90 -26.18 1.04
N SER A 19 22.81 -26.81 1.78
CA SER A 19 22.95 -28.26 1.77
C SER A 19 21.84 -28.87 2.64
N PHE A 20 21.35 -30.07 2.30
CA PHE A 20 20.31 -30.73 3.10
C PHE A 20 20.74 -30.93 4.57
N GLU A 21 22.03 -31.14 4.84
CA GLU A 21 22.59 -31.19 6.19
C GLU A 21 22.48 -29.86 6.98
N ASP A 22 22.44 -28.70 6.33
CA ASP A 22 22.35 -27.40 7.00
C ASP A 22 20.98 -27.23 7.70
N THR A 23 19.91 -27.76 7.10
CA THR A 23 18.56 -27.71 7.69
C THR A 23 18.42 -28.59 8.92
N LEU A 24 19.16 -29.71 8.99
CA LEU A 24 19.14 -30.62 10.13
C LEU A 24 19.95 -30.06 11.30
N ASN A 25 21.09 -29.43 11.03
CA ASN A 25 21.89 -28.75 12.06
C ASN A 25 21.21 -27.47 12.60
N ALA A 26 20.45 -26.75 11.77
CA ALA A 26 19.74 -25.53 12.18
C ALA A 26 18.64 -25.77 13.24
N GLN A 27 18.17 -27.01 13.41
CA GLN A 27 17.23 -27.36 14.49
C GLN A 27 17.92 -27.64 15.83
N GLN A 28 19.23 -27.93 15.87
CA GLN A 28 19.91 -28.44 17.06
C GLN A 28 21.03 -27.53 17.61
N GLY A 29 21.40 -26.45 16.91
CA GLY A 29 22.43 -25.51 17.35
C GLY A 29 21.88 -24.17 17.87
N ASN A 30 22.39 -23.71 19.01
CA ASN A 30 22.14 -22.39 19.59
C ASN A 30 22.16 -21.27 18.52
N ARG A 31 21.02 -20.61 18.33
CA ARG A 31 20.94 -19.44 17.44
C ARG A 31 21.76 -18.29 18.03
N PRO A 32 22.71 -17.67 17.31
CA PRO A 32 23.18 -16.34 17.70
C PRO A 32 22.00 -15.37 17.58
N LYS A 33 21.78 -14.55 18.62
CA LYS A 33 20.71 -13.54 18.63
C LYS A 33 21.09 -12.46 17.61
N ILE A 34 20.27 -12.26 16.57
CA ILE A 34 20.42 -11.23 15.51
C ILE A 34 20.10 -9.81 16.05
N PHE A 35 20.50 -9.53 17.30
CA PHE A 35 20.37 -8.21 17.92
C PHE A 35 21.73 -7.71 18.41
N ASP A 36 22.80 -8.00 17.67
CA ASP A 36 24.02 -7.20 17.82
C ASP A 36 23.76 -5.85 17.15
N ARG A 37 23.33 -4.89 17.98
CA ARG A 37 23.26 -3.47 17.61
C ARG A 37 24.65 -3.06 17.14
N ILE A 38 24.80 -2.79 15.85
CA ILE A 38 26.00 -2.14 15.32
C ILE A 38 26.10 -0.79 16.04
N PRO A 39 27.20 -0.49 16.76
CA PRO A 39 27.37 0.83 17.35
C PRO A 39 27.41 1.86 16.23
N ALA A 40 26.64 2.95 16.40
CA ALA A 40 26.69 4.09 15.50
C ALA A 40 28.14 4.56 15.37
N ARG A 41 28.61 4.78 14.14
CA ARG A 41 29.91 5.40 13.90
C ARG A 41 29.84 6.82 14.47
N VAL A 42 30.46 7.03 15.62
CA VAL A 42 30.69 8.38 16.15
C VAL A 42 31.70 9.02 15.20
N LEU A 43 31.25 10.02 14.44
CA LEU A 43 32.14 10.94 13.72
C LEU A 43 32.98 11.66 14.78
N ALA A 44 34.19 11.16 15.03
CA ALA A 44 35.19 11.92 15.74
C ALA A 44 35.65 13.06 14.83
N ASN A 45 35.49 14.29 15.29
CA ASN A 45 36.12 15.47 14.71
C ASN A 45 37.62 15.21 14.55
N GLY A 46 38.06 15.05 13.31
CA GLY A 46 39.44 14.75 12.97
C GLY A 46 39.71 15.10 11.52
N GLN A 47 40.25 16.31 11.34
CA GLN A 47 41.02 16.86 10.23
C GLN A 47 41.03 16.10 8.88
N ILE A 48 40.59 16.86 7.87
CA ILE A 48 40.72 16.66 6.42
C ILE A 48 42.19 16.44 6.03
N PRO A 49 42.48 15.44 5.17
CA PRO A 49 43.47 15.63 4.12
C PRO A 49 42.79 15.57 2.75
N GLU A 50 42.99 16.65 1.98
CA GLU A 50 42.55 16.86 0.62
C GLU A 50 43.04 15.76 -0.33
N SER A 51 42.15 15.23 -1.17
CA SER A 51 42.53 14.74 -2.50
C SER A 51 41.34 14.74 -3.47
N LYS A 52 41.36 15.75 -4.34
CA LYS A 52 40.93 15.78 -5.76
C LYS A 52 39.55 15.19 -6.08
N THR A 53 38.52 16.01 -5.94
CA THR A 53 37.22 15.83 -6.57
C THR A 53 37.31 16.17 -8.06
N GLU A 54 37.15 15.17 -8.92
CA GLU A 54 36.82 15.37 -10.33
C GLU A 54 35.45 16.04 -10.44
N LYS A 55 35.42 17.13 -11.20
CA LYS A 55 34.28 18.03 -11.37
C LYS A 55 33.32 17.42 -12.37
N TYR A 56 32.29 16.72 -11.91
CA TYR A 56 31.06 16.55 -12.70
C TYR A 56 30.13 17.71 -12.37
N GLN A 57 30.21 18.78 -13.17
CA GLN A 57 29.24 19.87 -13.16
C GLN A 57 27.93 19.34 -13.74
N ILE A 58 26.87 19.37 -12.93
CA ILE A 58 25.49 19.19 -13.40
C ILE A 58 25.06 20.55 -13.98
N PRO A 59 24.63 20.64 -15.26
CA PRO A 59 24.12 21.88 -15.81
C PRO A 59 22.76 22.24 -15.18
N LEU A 60 22.70 23.45 -14.61
CA LEU A 60 21.48 24.13 -14.22
C LEU A 60 20.73 24.53 -15.50
N TYR A 61 19.51 24.03 -15.68
CA TYR A 61 18.55 24.63 -16.60
C TYR A 61 17.29 25.01 -15.83
N ASP A 62 17.07 26.32 -15.69
CA ASP A 62 15.75 26.88 -15.52
C ASP A 62 15.07 26.92 -16.89
N ASN A 63 13.98 26.18 -17.06
CA ASN A 63 12.89 26.66 -17.91
C ASN A 63 11.57 25.99 -17.50
N VAL A 64 10.73 26.81 -16.87
CA VAL A 64 9.31 26.56 -16.63
C VAL A 64 8.60 26.54 -17.98
N SER A 65 8.05 25.40 -18.36
CA SER A 65 6.98 25.36 -19.38
C SER A 65 5.94 24.34 -18.95
N SER A 66 5.00 24.82 -18.14
CA SER A 66 3.76 24.12 -17.83
C SER A 66 2.93 24.02 -19.11
N ASN A 67 2.99 22.87 -19.77
CA ASN A 67 2.03 22.51 -20.80
C ASN A 67 0.87 21.78 -20.12
N GLU A 68 -0.20 22.51 -19.83
CA GLU A 68 -1.51 21.97 -19.44
C GLU A 68 -2.11 21.22 -20.64
N ASN A 69 -1.83 19.91 -20.74
CA ASN A 69 -2.63 19.02 -21.57
C ASN A 69 -3.80 18.49 -20.73
N ASN A 70 -4.87 19.29 -20.75
CA ASN A 70 -6.23 18.89 -20.44
C ASN A 70 -6.60 17.67 -21.27
N ASN A 71 -6.83 16.53 -20.62
CA ASN A 71 -7.59 15.42 -21.21
C ASN A 71 -8.52 14.81 -20.17
N ASP A 72 -9.81 15.02 -20.43
CA ASP A 72 -10.95 14.21 -20.05
C ASP A 72 -11.15 13.91 -18.56
N VAL A 73 -11.63 14.95 -17.87
CA VAL A 73 -12.56 14.75 -16.75
C VAL A 73 -13.87 14.23 -17.34
N SER A 74 -13.97 12.90 -17.44
CA SER A 74 -15.26 12.23 -17.50
C SER A 74 -16.02 12.61 -16.24
N ALA A 75 -17.03 13.46 -16.44
CA ALA A 75 -17.96 13.93 -15.44
C ALA A 75 -18.63 12.75 -14.72
N ILE A 76 -18.08 12.34 -13.58
CA ILE A 76 -18.86 11.66 -12.55
C ILE A 76 -19.47 12.78 -11.73
N SER A 77 -20.76 13.01 -11.91
CA SER A 77 -21.56 13.99 -11.17
C SER A 77 -21.47 13.71 -9.66
N THR A 78 -20.51 14.34 -8.98
CA THR A 78 -20.35 14.40 -7.53
C THR A 78 -21.02 15.64 -6.92
N SER A 79 -21.92 16.29 -7.67
CA SER A 79 -22.47 17.61 -7.33
C SER A 79 -23.41 17.67 -6.12
N ASN A 80 -23.70 16.57 -5.44
CA ASN A 80 -24.69 16.53 -4.35
C ASN A 80 -24.16 16.06 -2.99
N LEU A 81 -22.84 15.97 -2.78
CA LEU A 81 -22.29 15.50 -1.50
C LEU A 81 -21.70 16.60 -0.59
N CYS A 82 -21.70 17.85 -1.06
CA CYS A 82 -21.12 18.98 -0.32
C CYS A 82 -22.02 19.49 0.82
N ASP A 83 -23.27 19.02 0.91
CA ASP A 83 -24.26 19.46 1.91
C ASP A 83 -24.47 18.47 3.08
N PHE A 84 -23.82 17.30 3.05
CA PHE A 84 -23.94 16.32 4.14
C PHE A 84 -22.87 16.55 5.21
N THR A 85 -23.25 16.41 6.47
CA THR A 85 -22.30 16.44 7.59
C THR A 85 -21.42 15.19 7.59
N GLU A 86 -20.29 15.23 8.30
CA GLU A 86 -19.37 14.09 8.36
C GLU A 86 -20.02 12.84 8.97
N GLU A 87 -20.93 13.04 9.92
CA GLU A 87 -21.70 11.98 10.57
C GLU A 87 -22.69 11.31 9.63
N GLU A 88 -23.38 12.10 8.80
CA GLU A 88 -24.31 11.59 7.79
C GLU A 88 -23.58 10.77 6.72
N ARG A 89 -22.41 11.26 6.29
CA ARG A 89 -21.53 10.54 5.36
C ARG A 89 -21.08 9.19 5.92
N LEU A 90 -20.65 9.16 7.19
CA LEU A 90 -20.24 7.93 7.85
C LEU A 90 -21.43 6.96 8.02
N SER A 91 -22.59 7.47 8.43
CA SER A 91 -23.81 6.67 8.58
C SER A 91 -24.19 5.98 7.26
N TYR A 92 -24.22 6.75 6.17
CA TYR A 92 -24.47 6.22 4.82
C TYR A 92 -23.47 5.11 4.46
N VAL A 93 -22.17 5.36 4.61
CA VAL A 93 -21.12 4.36 4.29
C VAL A 93 -21.32 3.06 5.07
N MET A 94 -21.55 3.15 6.38
CA MET A 94 -21.69 1.97 7.24
C MET A 94 -22.98 1.20 6.95
N GLU A 95 -24.09 1.90 6.73
CA GLU A 95 -25.38 1.29 6.39
C GLU A 95 -25.30 0.55 5.05
N SER A 96 -24.83 1.22 3.99
CA SER A 96 -24.65 0.65 2.65
C SER A 96 -23.73 -0.57 2.63
N LEU A 97 -22.62 -0.52 3.38
CA LEU A 97 -21.72 -1.67 3.52
C LEU A 97 -22.38 -2.82 4.28
N SER A 98 -23.15 -2.54 5.33
CA SER A 98 -23.88 -3.57 6.08
C SER A 98 -24.90 -4.30 5.21
N VAL A 99 -25.66 -3.56 4.39
CA VAL A 99 -26.62 -4.11 3.42
C VAL A 99 -25.89 -4.95 2.37
N SER A 100 -24.75 -4.47 1.87
CA SER A 100 -23.94 -5.21 0.89
C SER A 100 -23.39 -6.52 1.46
N ILE A 101 -22.96 -6.54 2.72
CA ILE A 101 -22.53 -7.77 3.42
C ILE A 101 -23.70 -8.73 3.62
N GLN A 102 -24.88 -8.24 3.98
CA GLN A 102 -26.07 -9.09 4.14
C GLN A 102 -26.45 -9.75 2.80
N LYS A 103 -26.45 -8.98 1.70
CA LYS A 103 -26.74 -9.45 0.34
C LYS A 103 -25.66 -10.39 -0.24
N SER A 104 -24.43 -10.33 0.28
CA SER A 104 -23.31 -11.17 -0.19
C SER A 104 -23.59 -12.67 -0.03
N THR A 105 -23.05 -13.49 -0.94
CA THR A 105 -23.15 -14.98 -0.87
C THR A 105 -22.05 -15.60 0.00
N LEU A 106 -21.26 -14.76 0.68
CA LEU A 106 -20.13 -15.19 1.49
C LEU A 106 -20.58 -16.03 2.70
N PRO A 107 -19.76 -16.97 3.18
CA PRO A 107 -20.01 -17.69 4.43
C PRO A 107 -20.11 -16.74 5.62
N GLU A 108 -20.92 -17.08 6.62
CA GLU A 108 -21.16 -16.24 7.80
C GLU A 108 -19.86 -15.86 8.54
N SER A 109 -18.90 -16.79 8.63
CA SER A 109 -17.59 -16.52 9.23
C SER A 109 -16.81 -15.43 8.50
N LYS A 110 -16.97 -15.33 7.17
CA LYS A 110 -16.37 -14.28 6.34
C LYS A 110 -17.12 -12.96 6.50
N LYS A 111 -18.45 -12.99 6.54
CA LYS A 111 -19.28 -11.80 6.82
C LYS A 111 -18.88 -11.17 8.16
N LEU A 112 -18.71 -11.99 9.20
CA LEU A 112 -18.28 -11.54 10.52
C LEU A 112 -16.87 -10.92 10.51
N ASP A 113 -15.90 -11.53 9.82
CA ASP A 113 -14.55 -10.95 9.69
C ASP A 113 -14.58 -9.61 8.95
N ILE A 114 -15.37 -9.50 7.88
CA ILE A 114 -15.55 -8.25 7.13
C ILE A 114 -16.15 -7.18 8.05
N THR A 115 -17.25 -7.46 8.74
CA THR A 115 -17.88 -6.52 9.68
C THR A 115 -16.91 -6.07 10.77
N LYS A 116 -16.12 -7.00 11.33
CA LYS A 116 -15.09 -6.68 12.34
C LYS A 116 -13.97 -5.80 11.78
N ARG A 117 -13.63 -5.90 10.50
CA ARG A 117 -12.64 -5.02 9.87
C ARG A 117 -13.23 -3.66 9.52
N LEU A 118 -14.50 -3.60 9.14
CA LEU A 118 -15.19 -2.34 8.87
C LEU A 118 -15.39 -1.49 10.13
N SER A 119 -15.43 -2.07 11.33
CA SER A 119 -15.39 -1.25 12.55
C SER A 119 -14.11 -0.40 12.65
N ARG A 120 -13.00 -0.82 12.02
CA ARG A 120 -11.77 0.00 11.95
C ARG A 120 -11.92 1.21 11.03
N LEU A 121 -12.72 1.08 9.96
CA LEU A 121 -13.11 2.21 9.11
C LEU A 121 -13.86 3.22 9.95
N GLU A 122 -14.88 2.77 10.69
CA GLU A 122 -15.71 3.65 11.54
C GLU A 122 -14.88 4.38 12.60
N ILE A 123 -14.01 3.65 13.31
CA ILE A 123 -13.11 4.24 14.32
C ILE A 123 -12.18 5.28 13.68
N SER A 124 -11.53 4.93 12.56
CA SER A 124 -10.59 5.84 11.89
C SER A 124 -11.29 7.10 11.35
N TRP A 125 -12.54 6.96 10.91
CA TRP A 125 -13.36 8.09 10.49
C TRP A 125 -13.68 9.02 11.66
N LYS A 126 -14.16 8.47 12.78
CA LYS A 126 -14.48 9.23 14.01
C LYS A 126 -13.26 9.88 14.67
N ASP A 127 -12.09 9.26 14.51
CA ASP A 127 -10.80 9.81 14.97
C ASP A 127 -10.26 10.91 14.03
N ASN A 128 -11.03 11.36 13.04
CA ASN A 128 -10.67 12.38 12.05
C ASN A 128 -9.37 12.06 11.28
N GLN A 129 -9.07 10.76 11.09
CA GLN A 129 -7.90 10.32 10.32
C GLN A 129 -8.10 10.48 8.81
N PHE A 130 -9.34 10.71 8.37
CA PHE A 130 -9.71 10.77 6.96
C PHE A 130 -9.88 12.22 6.51
N THR A 131 -9.03 12.63 5.57
CA THR A 131 -9.23 13.86 4.81
C THR A 131 -10.51 13.78 3.98
N ASP A 132 -11.07 14.93 3.61
CA ASP A 132 -12.28 15.01 2.77
C ASP A 132 -12.15 14.19 1.47
N ILE A 133 -10.97 14.17 0.85
CA ILE A 133 -10.70 13.34 -0.35
C ILE A 133 -10.89 11.85 -0.08
N ILE A 134 -10.43 11.35 1.09
CA ILE A 134 -10.60 9.95 1.49
C ILE A 134 -12.07 9.66 1.75
N GLN A 135 -12.78 10.56 2.42
CA GLN A 135 -14.21 10.42 2.68
C GLN A 135 -15.00 10.34 1.36
N GLN A 136 -14.77 11.28 0.45
CA GLN A 136 -15.41 11.33 -0.87
C GLN A 136 -15.12 10.06 -1.69
N LYS A 137 -13.86 9.63 -1.78
CA LYS A 137 -13.48 8.40 -2.48
C LYS A 137 -14.13 7.17 -1.86
N THR A 138 -14.24 7.12 -0.53
CA THR A 138 -14.90 6.01 0.17
C THR A 138 -16.39 5.97 -0.12
N ILE A 139 -17.06 7.13 -0.17
CA ILE A 139 -18.48 7.20 -0.53
C ILE A 139 -18.70 6.79 -1.99
N ALA A 140 -17.87 7.28 -2.91
CA ALA A 140 -17.91 6.86 -4.31
C ALA A 140 -17.72 5.33 -4.43
N LEU A 141 -16.79 4.77 -3.66
CA LEU A 141 -16.52 3.32 -3.64
C LEU A 141 -17.73 2.53 -3.16
N VAL A 142 -18.39 3.00 -2.10
CA VAL A 142 -19.60 2.34 -1.58
C VAL A 142 -20.75 2.44 -2.58
N LYS A 143 -20.95 3.60 -3.21
CA LYS A 143 -21.96 3.79 -4.26
C LYS A 143 -21.71 2.89 -5.48
N ALA A 144 -20.45 2.68 -5.85
CA ALA A 144 -20.04 1.74 -6.89
C ALA A 144 -20.48 0.31 -6.57
N ILE A 145 -20.30 -0.11 -5.31
CA ILE A 145 -20.72 -1.43 -4.81
C ILE A 145 -22.24 -1.56 -4.85
N GLU A 146 -22.98 -0.54 -4.40
CA GLU A 146 -24.46 -0.55 -4.41
C GLU A 146 -25.04 -0.64 -5.83
N THR A 147 -24.41 0.03 -6.79
CA THR A 147 -24.80 0.02 -8.20
C THR A 147 -24.28 -1.22 -8.96
N ASN A 148 -23.65 -2.17 -8.27
CA ASN A 148 -23.02 -3.37 -8.82
C ASN A 148 -21.94 -3.07 -9.87
N ASN A 149 -21.36 -1.88 -9.86
CA ASN A 149 -20.26 -1.50 -10.75
C ASN A 149 -18.91 -1.90 -10.14
N TYR A 150 -18.65 -3.21 -10.08
CA TYR A 150 -17.45 -3.76 -9.43
C TYR A 150 -16.14 -3.37 -10.12
N THR A 151 -16.17 -3.04 -11.42
CA THR A 151 -14.99 -2.55 -12.13
C THR A 151 -14.57 -1.18 -11.62
N GLU A 152 -15.53 -0.27 -11.44
CA GLU A 152 -15.28 1.06 -10.89
C GLU A 152 -14.94 0.99 -9.40
N ALA A 153 -15.63 0.14 -8.63
CA ALA A 153 -15.31 -0.13 -7.23
C ALA A 153 -13.85 -0.61 -7.08
N ASN A 154 -13.39 -1.52 -7.93
CA ASN A 154 -12.00 -2.00 -7.87
C ASN A 154 -10.99 -0.88 -8.20
N LYS A 155 -11.29 -0.01 -9.17
CA LYS A 155 -10.44 1.16 -9.48
C LYS A 155 -10.34 2.12 -8.29
N LEU A 156 -11.46 2.45 -7.64
CA LEU A 156 -11.48 3.31 -6.47
C LEU A 156 -10.75 2.67 -5.28
N GLN A 157 -10.96 1.37 -5.07
CA GLN A 157 -10.28 0.58 -4.04
C GLN A 157 -8.75 0.61 -4.24
N MET A 158 -8.28 0.43 -5.47
CA MET A 158 -6.85 0.54 -5.83
C MET A 158 -6.33 1.96 -5.62
N SER A 159 -7.06 2.99 -6.09
CA SER A 159 -6.65 4.39 -5.93
C SER A 159 -6.51 4.78 -4.45
N LEU A 160 -7.43 4.33 -3.58
CA LEU A 160 -7.29 4.52 -2.13
C LEU A 160 -6.03 3.84 -1.57
N MET A 161 -5.69 2.64 -2.05
CA MET A 161 -4.49 1.93 -1.61
C MET A 161 -3.18 2.56 -2.11
N VAL A 162 -3.19 3.22 -3.27
CA VAL A 162 -2.00 3.89 -3.82
C VAL A 162 -1.73 5.20 -3.09
N ASP A 163 -2.76 6.03 -2.95
CA ASP A 163 -2.59 7.40 -2.46
C ASP A 163 -2.66 7.51 -0.93
N HIS A 164 -3.43 6.62 -0.29
CA HIS A 164 -3.81 6.73 1.12
C HIS A 164 -3.62 5.41 1.89
N THR A 165 -2.56 4.66 1.57
CA THR A 165 -2.33 3.32 2.14
C THR A 165 -2.36 3.30 3.66
N ARG A 166 -1.80 4.31 4.33
CA ARG A 166 -1.67 4.32 5.80
C ARG A 166 -3.03 4.37 6.50
N GLN A 167 -3.97 5.14 5.95
CA GLN A 167 -5.32 5.34 6.48
C GLN A 167 -6.24 4.16 6.12
N CYS A 168 -5.96 3.51 4.99
CA CYS A 168 -6.89 2.55 4.40
C CYS A 168 -6.50 1.07 4.59
N ASN A 169 -5.24 0.76 4.92
CA ASN A 169 -4.70 -0.62 4.96
C ASN A 169 -5.46 -1.58 5.90
N SER A 170 -6.08 -1.07 6.95
CA SER A 170 -6.64 -1.87 8.02
C SER A 170 -8.04 -2.43 7.70
N TRP A 171 -8.77 -1.76 6.80
CA TRP A 171 -10.16 -2.09 6.46
C TRP A 171 -10.38 -2.36 4.95
N ILE A 172 -9.62 -1.73 4.05
CA ILE A 172 -9.77 -1.94 2.59
C ILE A 172 -9.72 -3.42 2.16
N PRO A 173 -8.88 -4.29 2.73
CA PRO A 173 -8.88 -5.71 2.37
C PRO A 173 -10.25 -6.39 2.56
N ALA A 174 -11.07 -5.91 3.50
CA ALA A 174 -12.43 -6.40 3.72
C ALA A 174 -13.36 -6.02 2.56
N ILE A 175 -13.25 -4.77 2.07
CA ILE A 175 -14.01 -4.31 0.89
C ILE A 175 -13.54 -5.04 -0.37
N ARG A 176 -12.23 -5.23 -0.55
CA ARG A 176 -11.71 -6.02 -1.68
C ARG A 176 -12.30 -7.43 -1.70
N GLN A 177 -12.41 -8.08 -0.54
CA GLN A 177 -13.05 -9.38 -0.44
C GLN A 177 -14.53 -9.33 -0.84
N LEU A 178 -15.24 -8.25 -0.49
CA LEU A 178 -16.62 -8.03 -0.88
C LEU A 178 -16.77 -7.80 -2.40
N ILE A 179 -15.81 -7.15 -3.05
CA ILE A 179 -15.81 -6.92 -4.51
C ILE A 179 -15.50 -8.22 -5.26
N ASN A 180 -14.49 -8.97 -4.80
CA ASN A 180 -14.01 -10.19 -5.46
C ASN A 180 -15.02 -11.33 -5.50
N GLN A 181 -16.11 -11.28 -4.74
CA GLN A 181 -17.17 -12.29 -4.87
C GLN A 181 -17.98 -12.13 -6.17
N HIS A 182 -17.90 -10.96 -6.82
CA HIS A 182 -18.69 -10.58 -7.99
C HIS A 182 -17.86 -10.39 -9.27
N THR A 183 -16.53 -10.54 -9.18
CA THR A 183 -15.60 -10.40 -10.30
C THR A 183 -15.03 -11.77 -10.64
#